data_AF-A0A7C5WDC1-F1
#
_entry.id   AF-A0A7C5WDC1-F1
#
_cell.length_a   1.000
_cell.length_b   1.000
_cell.length_c   1.000
_cell.angle_alpha   90.00
_cell.angle_beta   90.00
_cell.angle_gamma   90.00
#
_symmetry.space_group_name_H-M   'P 1'
#
loop_
_entity.id
_entity.type
_entity.pdbx_description
1 polymer ?
#
loop_
_entity_poly.entity_id
_entity_poly.type
_entity_poly.pdbx_seq_one_letter_code
_entity_poly.pdbx_strand_id
1 'polypeptide(L)'
;MRWTILLCAGVWLLPMPPEGDPLRAREAAMTPDGKSMLSAAARAVSDARGFCARQPEACQVAERVWRHVRMKVRYALRLLDARANGAAATPRAAGPGGIARPGDADPLITGSTTRPAARQRPRRDSESTLTIEDLLVPWLGPDTRRRKR
;
A
#
# COMPACT_ATOMS: atom_id res chain seq x y z
N MET A 1 -12.66 -23.42 -15.15
CA MET A 1 -11.62 -23.15 -14.13
C MET A 1 -10.19 -23.46 -14.58
N ARG A 2 -9.91 -24.52 -15.35
CA ARG A 2 -8.54 -24.79 -15.86
C ARG A 2 -8.02 -23.76 -16.88
N TRP A 3 -8.89 -23.26 -17.74
CA TRP A 3 -8.53 -22.27 -18.78
C TRP A 3 -8.17 -20.88 -18.23
N THR A 4 -8.82 -20.45 -17.15
CA THR A 4 -8.51 -19.16 -16.51
C THR A 4 -7.14 -19.15 -15.85
N ILE A 5 -6.68 -20.29 -15.31
CA ILE A 5 -5.32 -20.42 -14.74
C ILE A 5 -4.27 -20.36 -15.85
N LEU A 6 -4.53 -20.99 -17.00
CA LEU A 6 -3.62 -20.97 -18.15
C LEU A 6 -3.50 -19.58 -18.78
N LEU A 7 -4.59 -18.82 -18.86
CA LEU A 7 -4.55 -17.45 -19.37
C LEU A 7 -3.80 -16.50 -18.42
N CYS A 8 -4.05 -16.59 -17.11
CA CYS A 8 -3.30 -15.80 -16.13
C CYS A 8 -1.81 -16.15 -16.11
N ALA A 9 -1.48 -17.45 -16.23
CA ALA A 9 -0.10 -17.90 -16.32
C ALA A 9 0.57 -17.42 -17.61
N GLY A 10 -0.14 -17.44 -18.74
CA GLY A 10 0.36 -16.92 -20.03
C GLY A 10 0.68 -15.42 -19.98
N VAL A 11 -0.16 -14.63 -19.31
CA VAL A 11 0.07 -13.18 -19.08
C VAL A 11 1.31 -12.95 -18.21
N TRP A 12 1.54 -13.80 -17.21
CA TRP A 12 2.73 -13.73 -16.35
C TRP A 12 4.02 -14.25 -17.02
N LEU A 13 3.90 -15.15 -18.00
CA LEU A 13 5.02 -15.78 -18.70
C LEU A 13 5.44 -15.01 -19.97
N LEU A 14 4.68 -13.99 -20.37
CA LEU A 14 5.06 -13.11 -21.47
C LEU A 14 6.30 -12.30 -21.04
N PRO A 15 7.45 -12.46 -21.72
CA PRO A 15 8.63 -11.66 -21.42
C PRO A 15 8.29 -10.18 -21.59
N MET A 16 8.69 -9.37 -20.60
CA MET A 16 8.55 -7.93 -20.71
C MET A 16 9.32 -7.47 -21.96
N PRO A 17 8.70 -6.66 -22.84
CA PRO A 17 9.34 -6.22 -24.07
C PRO A 17 10.61 -5.41 -23.73
N PRO A 18 11.67 -5.55 -24.54
CA PRO A 18 12.95 -4.90 -24.28
C PRO A 18 12.81 -3.37 -24.24
N GLU A 19 13.60 -2.73 -23.39
CA GLU A 19 13.69 -1.27 -23.28
C GLU A 19 14.33 -0.69 -24.56
N GLY A 20 13.52 -0.48 -25.58
CA GLY A 20 13.98 0.01 -26.89
C GLY A 20 12.98 -0.18 -28.03
N ASP A 21 11.85 -0.83 -27.77
CA ASP A 21 10.83 -1.07 -28.79
C ASP A 21 10.15 0.25 -29.23
N PRO A 22 10.16 0.62 -30.53
CA PRO A 22 9.52 1.85 -31.02
C PRO A 22 8.01 1.90 -30.75
N LEU A 23 7.37 0.74 -30.52
CA LEU A 23 5.97 0.65 -30.09
C LEU A 23 5.76 1.27 -28.71
N ARG A 24 6.68 1.06 -27.77
CA ARG A 24 6.60 1.63 -26.40
C ARG A 24 6.92 3.13 -26.40
N ALA A 25 7.83 3.58 -27.26
CA ALA A 25 8.09 5.01 -27.47
C ALA A 25 6.86 5.72 -28.06
N ARG A 26 6.13 5.06 -28.96
CA ARG A 26 4.89 5.60 -29.55
C ARG A 26 3.72 5.61 -28.56
N GLU A 27 3.65 4.63 -27.67
CA GLU A 27 2.64 4.55 -26.60
C GLU A 27 2.94 5.53 -25.45
N ALA A 28 4.21 5.75 -25.11
CA ALA A 28 4.64 6.78 -24.15
C ALA A 28 4.55 8.21 -24.72
N ALA A 29 4.72 8.38 -26.04
CA ALA A 29 4.52 9.66 -26.74
C ALA A 29 3.03 9.99 -26.93
N MET A 30 2.14 9.03 -26.73
CA MET A 30 0.70 9.27 -26.71
C MET A 30 0.33 9.77 -25.33
N THR A 31 0.66 11.03 -25.02
CA THR A 31 0.13 11.72 -23.83
C THR A 31 -1.40 11.71 -23.95
N PRO A 32 -2.12 10.90 -23.17
CA PRO A 32 -3.55 10.77 -23.35
C PRO A 32 -4.19 12.10 -22.99
N ASP A 33 -5.03 12.64 -23.87
CA ASP A 33 -5.76 13.87 -23.59
C ASP A 33 -6.52 13.70 -22.27
N GLY A 34 -6.44 14.67 -21.36
CA GLY A 34 -7.02 14.54 -20.01
C GLY A 34 -8.51 14.19 -20.04
N LYS A 35 -9.22 14.61 -21.09
CA LYS A 35 -10.64 14.27 -21.33
C LYS A 35 -10.85 12.79 -21.66
N SER A 36 -9.92 12.16 -22.38
CA SER A 36 -9.95 10.72 -22.67
C SER A 36 -9.70 9.89 -21.41
N MET A 37 -8.81 10.34 -20.51
CA MET A 37 -8.59 9.68 -19.23
C MET A 37 -9.82 9.77 -18.31
N LEU A 38 -10.45 10.96 -18.24
CA LEU A 38 -11.65 11.16 -17.44
C LEU A 38 -12.81 10.28 -17.92
N SER A 39 -13.02 10.20 -19.24
CA SER A 39 -14.08 9.34 -19.79
C SER A 39 -13.80 7.84 -19.60
N ALA A 40 -12.54 7.40 -19.73
CA ALA A 40 -12.15 6.03 -19.42
C ALA A 40 -12.34 5.69 -17.94
N ALA A 41 -11.95 6.60 -17.04
CA ALA A 41 -12.16 6.45 -15.61
C ALA A 41 -13.66 6.39 -15.25
N ALA A 42 -14.48 7.23 -15.87
CA ALA A 42 -15.93 7.21 -15.66
C ALA A 42 -16.54 5.86 -16.08
N ARG A 43 -16.11 5.31 -17.21
CA ARG A 43 -16.53 3.96 -17.66
C ARG A 43 -16.07 2.86 -16.69
N ALA A 44 -14.82 2.93 -16.23
CA ALA A 44 -14.31 1.98 -15.23
C ALA A 44 -15.12 2.04 -13.92
N VAL A 45 -15.52 3.23 -13.48
CA VAL A 45 -16.39 3.40 -12.30
C VAL A 45 -17.78 2.84 -12.54
N SER A 46 -18.37 3.03 -13.71
CA SER A 46 -19.67 2.43 -14.03
C SER A 46 -19.60 0.90 -14.05
N ASP A 47 -18.52 0.33 -14.60
CA ASP A 47 -18.30 -1.12 -14.62
C ASP A 47 -18.10 -1.68 -13.22
N ALA A 48 -17.30 -1.00 -12.40
CA ALA A 48 -17.09 -1.35 -11.00
C ALA A 48 -18.41 -1.32 -10.23
N ARG A 49 -19.27 -0.31 -10.46
CA ARG A 49 -20.59 -0.22 -9.84
C ARG A 49 -21.50 -1.39 -10.25
N GLY A 50 -21.52 -1.74 -11.54
CA GLY A 50 -22.25 -2.89 -12.05
C GLY A 50 -21.75 -4.21 -11.47
N PHE A 51 -20.43 -4.34 -11.25
CA PHE A 51 -19.84 -5.49 -10.58
C PHE A 51 -20.21 -5.56 -9.10
N CYS A 52 -20.14 -4.44 -8.37
CA CYS A 52 -20.53 -4.39 -6.96
C CYS A 52 -22.01 -4.75 -6.75
N ALA A 53 -22.89 -4.38 -7.67
CA ALA A 53 -24.30 -4.75 -7.61
C ALA A 53 -24.51 -6.28 -7.69
N ARG A 54 -23.63 -7.00 -8.41
CA ARG A 54 -23.69 -8.47 -8.55
C ARG A 54 -22.93 -9.22 -7.45
N GLN A 55 -21.90 -8.61 -6.87
CA GLN A 55 -20.99 -9.25 -5.91
C GLN A 55 -20.67 -8.28 -4.74
N PRO A 56 -21.58 -8.12 -3.76
CA PRO A 56 -21.43 -7.12 -2.70
C PRO A 56 -20.25 -7.42 -1.76
N GLU A 57 -19.96 -8.70 -1.49
CA GLU A 57 -18.86 -9.13 -0.62
C GLU A 57 -17.48 -8.68 -1.15
N ALA A 58 -17.25 -8.78 -2.46
CA ALA A 58 -16.01 -8.35 -3.09
C ALA A 58 -15.78 -6.84 -2.92
N CYS A 59 -16.84 -6.03 -2.97
CA CYS A 59 -16.73 -4.59 -2.81
C CYS A 59 -16.47 -4.16 -1.36
N GLN A 60 -16.92 -4.91 -0.36
CA GLN A 60 -16.54 -4.66 1.03
C GLN A 60 -15.03 -4.86 1.27
N VAL A 61 -14.44 -5.86 0.61
CA VAL A 61 -12.98 -6.09 0.66
C VAL A 61 -12.26 -4.97 -0.07
N ALA A 62 -12.73 -4.60 -1.26
CA ALA A 62 -12.18 -3.49 -2.04
C ALA A 62 -12.19 -2.18 -1.24
N GLU A 63 -13.26 -1.89 -0.49
CA GLU A 63 -13.36 -0.68 0.33
C GLU A 63 -12.32 -0.65 1.46
N ARG A 64 -12.05 -1.80 2.11
CA ARG A 64 -10.98 -1.90 3.12
C ARG A 64 -9.61 -1.61 2.53
N VAL A 65 -9.32 -2.13 1.34
CA VAL A 65 -8.06 -1.87 0.63
C VAL A 65 -8.00 -0.41 0.17
N TRP A 66 -9.11 0.14 -0.34
CA TRP A 66 -9.20 1.51 -0.83
C TRP A 66 -8.87 2.54 0.24
N ARG A 67 -9.25 2.30 1.50
CA ARG A 67 -8.87 3.16 2.64
C ARG A 67 -7.34 3.28 2.78
N HIS A 68 -6.61 2.18 2.62
CA HIS A 68 -5.15 2.18 2.73
C HIS A 68 -4.50 2.86 1.53
N VAL A 69 -5.01 2.60 0.34
CA VAL A 69 -4.56 3.24 -0.91
C VAL A 69 -4.76 4.75 -0.83
N ARG A 70 -5.91 5.22 -0.35
CA ARG A 70 -6.21 6.66 -0.20
C ARG A 70 -5.20 7.38 0.69
N MET A 71 -4.78 6.76 1.80
CA MET A 71 -3.75 7.33 2.66
C MET A 71 -2.39 7.40 1.95
N LYS A 72 -2.00 6.35 1.22
CA LYS A 72 -0.76 6.34 0.43
C LYS A 72 -0.79 7.38 -0.70
N VAL A 73 -1.92 7.53 -1.39
CA VAL A 73 -2.08 8.51 -2.47
C VAL A 73 -1.95 9.94 -1.93
N ARG A 74 -2.58 10.26 -0.78
CA ARG A 74 -2.41 11.57 -0.14
C ARG A 74 -0.97 11.86 0.24
N TYR A 75 -0.27 10.86 0.78
CA TYR A 75 1.15 11.00 1.11
C TYR A 75 2.01 11.20 -0.15
N ALA A 76 1.78 10.40 -1.20
CA ALA A 76 2.48 10.51 -2.47
C ALA A 76 2.27 11.87 -3.14
N LEU A 77 1.05 12.41 -3.12
CA LEU A 77 0.76 13.75 -3.64
C LEU A 77 1.52 14.84 -2.88
N ARG A 78 1.59 14.76 -1.54
CA ARG A 78 2.41 15.69 -0.74
C ARG A 78 3.89 15.60 -1.08
N LEU A 79 4.39 14.39 -1.34
CA LEU A 79 5.79 14.19 -1.73
C LEU A 79 6.10 14.79 -3.10
N LEU A 80 5.19 14.62 -4.06
CA LEU A 80 5.31 15.21 -5.39
C LEU A 80 5.25 16.74 -5.33
N ASP A 81 4.33 17.29 -4.54
CA ASP A 81 4.19 18.73 -4.33
C ASP A 81 5.46 19.32 -3.68
N ALA A 82 5.99 18.68 -2.64
CA ALA A 82 7.24 19.10 -2.01
C ALA A 82 8.42 19.09 -3.01
N ARG A 83 8.51 18.05 -3.85
CA ARG A 83 9.54 17.97 -4.91
C ARG A 83 9.35 19.05 -5.97
N ALA A 84 8.12 19.32 -6.40
CA ALA A 84 7.81 20.33 -7.40
C ALA A 84 8.12 21.76 -6.89
N ASN A 85 7.84 22.01 -5.61
CA ASN A 85 8.07 23.30 -4.97
C ASN A 85 9.51 23.49 -4.45
N GLY A 86 10.44 22.58 -4.79
CA GLY A 86 11.86 22.67 -4.41
C GLY A 86 12.13 22.52 -2.91
N ALA A 87 11.12 22.22 -2.10
CA ALA A 87 11.31 21.85 -0.72
C ALA A 87 11.88 20.43 -0.72
N ALA A 88 13.20 20.31 -0.54
CA ALA A 88 13.81 19.04 -0.16
C ALA A 88 13.01 18.51 1.03
N ALA A 89 12.12 17.56 0.77
CA ALA A 89 11.36 16.87 1.79
C ALA A 89 12.38 16.00 2.53
N THR A 90 13.16 16.61 3.42
CA THR A 90 13.65 15.88 4.57
C THR A 90 12.39 15.32 5.21
N PRO A 91 12.16 13.99 5.22
CA PRO A 91 11.24 13.44 6.18
C PRO A 91 11.80 13.93 7.51
N ARG A 92 11.11 14.89 8.13
CA ARG A 92 11.42 15.28 9.49
C ARG A 92 11.11 14.01 10.27
N ALA A 93 12.15 13.21 10.50
CA ALA A 93 12.14 12.18 11.52
C ALA A 93 11.52 12.88 12.71
N ALA A 94 10.36 12.40 13.13
CA ALA A 94 9.76 12.78 14.38
C ALA A 94 10.73 12.29 15.46
N GLY A 95 11.79 13.07 15.68
CA GLY A 95 12.66 12.96 16.82
C GLY A 95 11.81 13.27 18.06
N PRO A 96 12.05 12.55 19.16
CA PRO A 96 11.28 12.71 20.38
C PRO A 96 11.59 14.10 20.95
N GLY A 97 10.60 15.00 20.99
CA GLY A 97 10.79 16.28 21.68
C GLY A 97 9.92 17.46 21.25
N GLY A 98 9.05 17.32 20.25
CA GLY A 98 8.11 18.39 19.89
C GLY A 98 6.77 18.22 20.61
N ILE A 99 6.55 18.94 21.71
CA ILE A 99 5.26 18.99 22.40
C ILE A 99 4.23 19.60 21.46
N ALA A 100 3.43 18.76 20.80
CA ALA A 100 2.25 19.20 20.07
C ALA A 100 1.19 19.68 21.07
N ARG A 101 0.68 20.89 20.84
CA ARG A 101 -0.42 21.49 21.61
C ARG A 101 -1.62 20.52 21.64
N PRO A 102 -2.24 20.27 22.81
CA PRO A 102 -3.41 19.42 22.92
C PRO A 102 -4.62 20.15 22.34
N GLY A 103 -4.88 19.96 21.05
CA GLY A 103 -6.02 20.57 20.36
C GLY A 103 -6.23 20.10 18.91
N ASP A 104 -5.18 19.71 18.20
CA ASP A 104 -5.25 19.36 16.76
C ASP A 104 -5.05 17.87 16.45
N ALA A 105 -5.24 16.98 17.43
CA ALA A 105 -5.24 15.54 17.19
C ALA A 105 -6.67 15.04 16.91
N ASP A 106 -6.97 14.75 15.64
CA ASP A 106 -8.12 13.95 15.21
C ASP A 106 -8.11 12.58 15.95
N PRO A 107 -9.21 12.16 16.61
CA PRO A 107 -9.22 10.96 17.44
C PRO A 107 -9.24 9.69 16.59
N LEU A 108 -8.11 9.35 16.00
CA LEU A 108 -7.84 7.98 15.55
C LEU A 108 -7.63 7.10 16.79
N ILE A 109 -8.72 6.50 17.29
CA ILE A 109 -8.68 5.35 18.18
C ILE A 109 -8.13 4.17 17.36
N THR A 110 -6.81 4.13 17.27
CA THR A 110 -6.07 2.91 16.95
C THR A 110 -5.95 2.15 18.27
N GLY A 111 -6.44 0.92 18.31
CA GLY A 111 -6.50 0.08 19.53
C GLY A 111 -5.14 -0.24 20.19
N SER A 112 -4.05 0.38 19.74
CA SER A 112 -2.72 0.30 20.33
C SER A 112 -2.45 1.39 21.38
N THR A 113 -3.31 2.41 21.55
CA THR A 113 -3.13 3.47 22.58
C THR A 113 -4.25 3.57 23.60
N THR A 114 -5.35 2.82 23.47
CA THR A 114 -6.33 2.70 24.54
C THR A 114 -5.75 1.83 25.65
N ARG A 115 -5.11 2.47 26.63
CA ARG A 115 -5.03 1.92 27.98
C ARG A 115 -6.48 1.81 28.48
N PRO A 116 -7.05 0.60 28.65
CA PRO A 116 -8.37 0.50 29.24
C PRO A 116 -8.26 1.14 30.62
N ALA A 117 -9.17 2.07 30.93
CA ALA A 117 -9.42 2.50 32.30
C ALA A 117 -10.10 1.34 33.05
N ALA A 118 -9.40 0.22 33.17
CA ALA A 118 -9.74 -0.86 34.06
C ALA A 118 -9.03 -0.56 35.37
N ARG A 119 -9.83 -0.43 36.43
CA ARG A 119 -9.44 -0.38 37.84
C ARG A 119 -8.05 -0.98 38.06
N GLN A 120 -7.14 -0.15 38.58
CA GLN A 120 -5.84 -0.58 39.08
C GLN A 120 -6.04 -1.74 40.05
N ARG A 121 -5.84 -2.98 39.56
CA ARG A 121 -5.42 -4.08 40.41
C ARG A 121 -3.90 -4.02 40.51
N PRO A 122 -3.31 -4.39 41.65
CA PRO A 122 -1.86 -4.36 41.81
C PRO A 122 -1.22 -5.18 40.69
N ARG A 123 -0.33 -4.50 39.98
CA ARG A 123 0.46 -5.00 38.86
C ARG A 123 1.30 -6.15 39.38
N ARG A 124 0.90 -7.39 39.08
CA ARG A 124 1.85 -8.50 39.04
C ARG A 124 2.68 -8.26 37.79
N ASP A 125 3.96 -8.07 37.99
CA ASP A 125 4.94 -8.01 36.92
C ASP A 125 4.85 -9.32 36.12
N SER A 126 4.18 -9.27 34.97
CA SER A 126 4.33 -10.32 33.97
C SER A 126 5.69 -10.07 33.32
N GLU A 127 6.71 -10.69 33.90
CA GLU A 127 8.04 -10.77 33.31
C GLU A 127 7.90 -11.42 31.93
N SER A 128 7.94 -10.58 30.89
CA SER A 128 8.04 -11.06 29.52
C SER A 128 9.37 -11.76 29.38
N THR A 129 9.36 -13.09 29.29
CA THR A 129 10.55 -13.93 29.12
C THR A 129 11.09 -13.93 27.69
N LEU A 130 10.40 -13.29 26.75
CA LEU A 130 10.85 -13.12 25.38
C LEU A 130 11.97 -12.09 25.32
N THR A 131 13.15 -12.50 24.85
CA THR A 131 14.24 -11.56 24.59
C THR A 131 14.06 -10.91 23.21
N ILE A 132 14.77 -9.81 22.94
CA ILE A 132 14.70 -9.14 21.63
C ILE A 132 15.08 -10.10 20.49
N GLU A 133 15.93 -11.06 20.79
CA GLU A 133 16.44 -12.06 19.87
C GLU A 133 15.36 -13.09 19.49
N ASP A 134 14.40 -13.38 20.37
CA ASP A 134 13.24 -14.24 20.06
C ASP A 134 12.26 -13.57 19.08
N LEU A 135 12.27 -12.24 19.02
CA LEU A 135 11.42 -11.46 18.12
C LEU A 135 12.02 -11.33 16.70
N LEU A 136 13.26 -11.76 16.50
CA LEU A 136 13.93 -11.75 15.21
C LEU A 136 13.78 -13.11 14.55
N VAL A 137 12.86 -13.23 13.60
CA VAL A 137 12.78 -14.43 12.74
C VAL A 137 14.01 -14.42 11.80
N PRO A 138 14.89 -15.44 11.83
CA PRO A 138 15.99 -15.54 10.89
C PRO A 138 15.41 -15.88 9.50
N TRP A 139 15.14 -14.86 8.70
CA TRP A 139 14.74 -15.05 7.31
C TRP A 139 15.95 -15.47 6.48
N LEU A 140 16.19 -16.79 6.43
CA LEU A 140 17.15 -17.39 5.52
C LEU A 140 16.51 -17.42 4.13
N GLY A 141 16.94 -16.50 3.27
CA GLY A 141 16.54 -16.47 1.87
C GLY A 141 16.90 -17.78 1.14
N PRO A 142 16.34 -18.01 -0.06
CA PRO A 142 16.54 -19.25 -0.80
C PRO A 142 18.04 -19.52 -1.07
N ASP A 143 18.51 -20.71 -0.70
CA ASP A 143 19.89 -21.16 -0.88
C ASP A 143 20.23 -21.24 -2.38
N THR A 144 21.19 -20.42 -2.82
CA THR A 144 21.59 -20.30 -4.22
C THR A 144 22.64 -21.33 -4.64
N ARG A 145 22.88 -22.39 -3.86
CA ARG A 145 23.78 -23.49 -4.26
C ARG A 145 23.26 -24.25 -5.48
N ARG A 146 23.58 -23.72 -6.67
CA ARG A 146 23.61 -24.45 -7.94
C ARG A 146 24.52 -25.67 -7.77
N ARG A 147 23.92 -26.86 -7.70
CA ARG A 147 24.61 -28.12 -8.00
C ARG A 147 25.09 -28.06 -9.46
N LYS A 148 26.40 -27.92 -9.67
CA LYS A 148 27.03 -28.33 -10.93
C LYS A 148 26.93 -29.85 -11.01
N ARG A 149 26.23 -30.35 -12.03
CA ARG A 149 26.38 -31.70 -12.56
C ARG A 149 27.13 -31.60 -13.88
#